data_AF-A0A1V3L6K1-F1
#
_entry.id   AF-A0A1V3L6K1-F1
#
_cell.length_a   1.000
_cell.length_b   1.000
_cell.length_c   1.000
_cell.angle_alpha   90.00
_cell.angle_beta   90.00
_cell.angle_gamma   90.00
#
_symmetry.space_group_name_H-M   'P 1'
#
loop_
_entity.id
_entity.type
_entity.pdbx_description
1 polymer ?
#
loop_
_entity_poly.entity_id
_entity_poly.type
_entity_poly.pdbx_seq_one_letter_code
_entity_poly.pdbx_strand_id
1 'polypeptide(L)' 'MATIILSRGALAFAAKDLYKKMDEAQEKLFAYFYHLDKGDDESANAAFQEFLDKGDEAAKARRELLKKRADWAMWRANRR' A
#
# COMPACT_ATOMS: atom_id res chain seq x y z
N MET A 1 -23.70 15.47 3.11
CA MET A 1 -23.12 14.17 3.53
C MET A 1 -22.19 14.43 4.71
N ALA A 2 -22.24 13.61 5.76
CA ALA A 2 -21.30 13.73 6.89
C ALA A 2 -19.92 13.22 6.46
N THR A 3 -18.86 13.99 6.71
CA THR A 3 -17.48 13.57 6.44
C THR A 3 -16.98 12.71 7.60
N ILE A 4 -16.60 11.46 7.32
CA ILE A 4 -16.01 10.56 8.33
C ILE A 4 -14.54 10.91 8.51
N ILE A 5 -14.17 11.39 9.70
CA ILE A 5 -12.79 11.70 10.06
C ILE A 5 -12.20 10.56 10.88
N LEU A 6 -11.10 9.96 10.43
CA LEU A 6 -10.41 8.92 11.19
C LEU A 6 -9.70 9.51 12.41
N SER A 7 -9.74 8.80 13.54
CA SER A 7 -8.91 9.11 14.71
C SER A 7 -7.42 8.84 14.41
N ARG A 8 -6.52 9.37 15.25
CA ARG A 8 -5.06 9.07 15.12
C ARG A 8 -4.77 7.58 15.19
N GLY A 9 -5.47 6.84 16.05
CA GLY A 9 -5.33 5.39 16.15
C GLY A 9 -5.76 4.68 14.87
N ALA A 10 -6.92 5.05 14.32
CA ALA A 10 -7.41 4.48 13.06
C ALA A 10 -6.48 4.81 11.86
N LEU A 11 -5.87 6.00 11.84
CA LEU A 11 -4.84 6.34 10.85
C LEU A 11 -3.58 5.47 10.98
N ALA A 12 -3.19 5.10 12.20
CA ALA A 12 -2.06 4.20 12.44
C ALA A 12 -2.37 2.78 11.94
N PHE A 13 -3.59 2.28 12.15
CA PHE A 13 -4.04 1.01 11.57
C PHE A 13 -4.00 1.03 10.04
N ALA A 14 -4.50 2.10 9.40
CA ALA A 14 -4.43 2.24 7.95
C ALA A 14 -2.98 2.33 7.42
N ALA A 15 -2.06 2.94 8.19
CA ALA A 15 -0.64 2.93 7.86
C ALA A 15 -0.01 1.54 7.97
N LYS A 16 -0.38 0.76 8.98
CA LYS A 16 0.07 -0.64 9.13
C LYS A 16 -0.44 -1.54 8.00
N ASP A 17 -1.69 -1.32 7.60
CA ASP A 17 -2.28 -2.02 6.46
C ASP A 17 -1.55 -1.69 5.14
N LEU A 18 -1.24 -0.40 4.91
CA LEU A 18 -0.41 0.00 3.77
C LEU A 18 0.96 -0.69 3.81
N TYR A 19 1.62 -0.70 4.96
CA TYR A 19 2.92 -1.37 5.12
C TYR A 19 2.83 -2.85 4.73
N LYS A 20 1.81 -3.56 5.21
CA LYS A 20 1.61 -4.97 4.86
C LYS A 20 1.47 -5.18 3.35
N LYS A 21 0.71 -4.32 2.66
CA LYS A 21 0.56 -4.40 1.19
C LYS A 21 1.89 -4.16 0.46
N MET A 22 2.71 -3.24 0.95
CA MET A 22 4.05 -3.01 0.40
C MET A 22 4.97 -4.21 0.60
N ASP A 23 4.91 -4.84 1.77
CA ASP A 23 5.65 -6.06 2.10
C ASP A 23 5.28 -7.21 1.16
N GLU A 24 3.98 -7.45 0.95
CA GLU A 24 3.48 -8.45 -0.01
C GLU A 24 3.96 -8.19 -1.44
N ALA A 25 3.97 -6.93 -1.90
CA ALA A 25 4.50 -6.59 -3.21
C ALA A 25 6.01 -6.87 -3.28
N GLN A 26 6.76 -6.49 -2.25
CA GLN A 26 8.20 -6.69 -2.19
C GLN A 26 8.58 -8.18 -2.22
N GLU A 27 7.82 -9.06 -1.56
CA GLU A 27 8.00 -10.51 -1.65
C GLU A 27 7.91 -11.03 -3.09
N LYS A 28 6.98 -10.50 -3.89
CA LYS A 28 6.85 -10.87 -5.32
C LYS A 28 8.01 -10.37 -6.17
N LEU A 29 8.54 -9.20 -5.85
CA LEU A 29 9.75 -8.70 -6.50
C LEU A 29 10.97 -9.57 -6.16
N PHE A 30 11.08 -10.05 -4.92
CA PHE A 30 12.13 -11.01 -4.56
C PHE A 30 11.98 -12.35 -5.29
N ALA A 31 10.76 -12.87 -5.39
CA ALA A 31 10.48 -14.08 -6.17
C ALA A 31 10.87 -13.91 -7.64
N TYR A 32 10.56 -12.75 -8.24
CA TYR A 32 10.97 -12.43 -9.61
C TYR A 32 12.48 -12.58 -9.82
N PHE A 33 13.30 -11.93 -8.99
CA PHE A 33 14.76 -12.03 -9.09
C PHE A 33 15.26 -13.45 -8.85
N TYR A 34 14.68 -14.17 -7.88
CA TYR A 34 15.02 -15.55 -7.63
C TYR A 34 14.77 -16.48 -8.83
N HIS A 35 13.69 -16.27 -9.57
CA HIS A 35 13.39 -17.05 -10.78
C HIS A 35 14.29 -16.64 -11.96
N LEU A 36 14.60 -15.35 -12.11
CA LEU A 36 15.58 -14.88 -13.11
C LEU A 36 16.96 -15.51 -12.90
N ASP A 37 17.44 -15.54 -11.65
CA ASP A 37 18.75 -16.12 -11.32
C ASP A 37 18.83 -17.62 -11.65
N LYS A 38 17.68 -18.29 -11.79
CA LYS A 38 17.55 -19.70 -12.16
C LYS A 38 17.27 -19.95 -13.64
N GLY A 39 17.07 -18.89 -14.43
CA GLY A 39 16.67 -19.01 -15.83
C GLY A 39 15.24 -19.52 -16.02
N ASP A 40 14.36 -19.34 -15.03
CA ASP A 40 12.95 -19.70 -15.10
C ASP A 40 12.10 -18.48 -15.48
N ASP A 41 12.10 -18.18 -16.78
CA ASP A 41 11.46 -16.96 -17.33
C ASP A 41 9.94 -16.94 -17.15
N GLU A 42 9.27 -18.10 -17.17
CA GLU A 42 7.82 -18.18 -17.00
C GLU A 42 7.42 -17.79 -15.58
N SER A 43 8.06 -18.41 -14.58
CA SER A 43 7.82 -18.07 -13.17
C SER A 43 8.26 -16.65 -12.84
N ALA A 44 9.36 -16.17 -13.46
CA ALA A 44 9.79 -14.78 -13.30
C ALA A 44 8.72 -13.82 -13.82
N ASN A 45 8.21 -14.03 -15.04
CA ASN A 45 7.18 -13.17 -15.61
C ASN A 45 5.90 -13.18 -14.76
N ALA A 46 5.47 -14.36 -14.27
CA ALA A 46 4.33 -14.46 -13.36
C ALA A 46 4.54 -13.67 -12.06
N ALA A 47 5.69 -13.86 -11.39
CA ALA A 47 6.02 -13.12 -10.17
C ALA A 47 6.09 -11.61 -10.40
N PHE A 48 6.57 -11.17 -11.58
CA PHE A 48 6.61 -9.75 -11.92
C PHE A 48 5.22 -9.16 -12.13
N GLN A 49 4.29 -9.87 -12.79
CA GLN A 49 2.90 -9.42 -12.90
C GLN A 49 2.24 -9.30 -11.52
N GLU A 50 2.44 -10.30 -10.65
CA GLU A 50 1.92 -10.24 -9.28
C GLU A 50 2.51 -9.08 -8.47
N PHE A 51 3.80 -8.76 -8.66
CA PHE A 51 4.42 -7.57 -8.08
C PHE A 51 3.72 -6.28 -8.52
N LEU A 52 3.41 -6.13 -9.81
CA LEU A 52 2.72 -4.95 -10.33
C LEU A 52 1.31 -4.81 -9.74
N ASP A 53 0.54 -5.91 -9.71
CA ASP A 53 -0.81 -5.91 -9.14
C ASP A 53 -0.82 -5.52 -7.66
N LYS A 54 0.09 -6.11 -6.87
CA LYS A 54 0.26 -5.79 -5.45
C LYS A 54 0.79 -4.37 -5.23
N GLY A 55 1.69 -3.90 -6.09
CA GLY A 55 2.16 -2.53 -6.11
C GLY A 55 1.03 -1.52 -6.32
N ASP A 56 0.10 -1.82 -7.23
CA ASP A 56 -1.07 -0.99 -7.49
C ASP A 56 -2.05 -0.97 -6.30
N GLU A 57 -2.27 -2.11 -5.65
CA GLU A 57 -3.04 -2.17 -4.39
C GLU A 57 -2.43 -1.30 -3.29
N ALA A 58 -1.11 -1.39 -3.10
CA ALA A 58 -0.38 -0.56 -2.13
C ALA A 58 -0.44 0.92 -2.51
N ALA A 59 -0.32 1.27 -3.80
CA ALA A 59 -0.41 2.64 -4.28
C ALA A 59 -1.80 3.24 -4.03
N LYS A 60 -2.88 2.48 -4.26
CA LYS A 60 -4.26 2.89 -3.93
C LYS A 60 -4.41 3.12 -2.43
N ALA A 61 -3.98 2.18 -1.59
CA ALA A 61 -4.02 2.32 -0.13
C ALA A 61 -3.24 3.54 0.38
N ARG A 62 -2.09 3.86 -0.24
CA ARG A 62 -1.30 5.05 0.09
C ARG A 62 -2.05 6.34 -0.22
N ARG A 63 -2.67 6.44 -1.41
CA ARG A 63 -3.46 7.62 -1.79
C ARG A 63 -4.62 7.83 -0.82
N GLU A 64 -5.32 6.76 -0.46
CA GLU A 64 -6.40 6.83 0.53
C GLU A 64 -5.93 7.28 1.91
N LEU A 65 -4.82 6.73 2.41
CA LEU A 65 -4.25 7.12 3.70
C LEU A 65 -3.86 8.61 3.71
N LEU A 66 -3.25 9.10 2.63
CA LEU A 66 -2.89 10.52 2.51
C LEU A 66 -4.12 11.42 2.52
N LYS A 67 -5.19 11.03 1.82
CA LYS A 67 -6.47 11.75 1.86
C LYS A 67 -7.04 11.79 3.28
N LYS A 68 -7.12 10.63 3.96
CA LYS A 68 -7.64 10.55 5.35
C LYS A 68 -6.78 11.33 6.34
N ARG A 69 -5.45 11.38 6.15
CA ARG A 69 -4.54 12.21 6.94
C ARG A 69 -4.79 13.71 6.72
N ALA A 70 -5.00 14.12 5.46
CA ALA A 70 -5.31 15.51 5.13
C ALA A 70 -6.66 15.93 5.75
N ASP A 71 -7.69 15.09 5.65
CA ASP A 71 -9.00 15.32 6.25
C ASP A 71 -8.90 15.49 7.78
N TRP A 72 -8.11 14.63 8.44
CA TRP A 72 -7.85 14.76 9.88
C TRP A 72 -7.11 16.04 10.25
N ALA A 73 -6.11 16.44 9.45
CA ALA A 73 -5.34 17.66 9.69
C ALA A 73 -6.23 18.91 9.54
N MET A 74 -7.05 18.98 8.50
CA MET A 74 -8.02 20.06 8.30
C MET A 74 -9.04 20.13 9.44
N TRP A 75 -9.62 18.99 9.83
CA TRP A 75 -10.55 18.94 10.96
C TRP A 75 -9.91 19.43 12.25
N ARG A 76 -8.64 19.07 12.51
CA ARG A 76 -7.92 19.52 13.71
C ARG A 76 -7.62 21.01 13.67
N ALA A 77 -7.30 21.57 12.51
CA ALA A 77 -7.05 23.00 12.33
C ALA A 77 -8.34 23.82 12.57
N ASN A 78 -9.48 23.37 12.02
CA ASN A 78 -10.77 24.04 12.17
C ASN A 78 -11.41 23.91 13.56
N ARG A 79 -10.82 23.11 14.46
CA ARG A 79 -11.23 23.00 15.88
C ARG A 79 -10.47 23.95 16.81
N ARG A 80 -9.45 24.65 16.33
CA ARG A 80 -8.77 25.74 17.05
C ARG A 80 -9.44 27.05 16.73
#